data_AF-A0A938R6T2-F1
#
_entry.id   AF-A0A938R6T2-F1
#
_cell.length_a   1.000
_cell.length_b   1.000
_cell.length_c   1.000
_cell.angle_alpha   90.00
_cell.angle_beta   90.00
_cell.angle_gamma   90.00
#
_symmetry.space_group_name_H-M   'P 1'
#
loop_
_entity.id
_entity.type
_entity.pdbx_description
1 polymer ?
#
loop_
_entity_poly.entity_id
_entity_poly.type
_entity_poly.pdbx_seq_one_letter_code
_entity_poly.pdbx_strand_id
1 'polypeptide(L)'
;MDIKQTFNELVDVYFPELKGQGWRVRVQPNLSGKAGECRREKRMILINHTIDKDLRTLLLHELCHTKALGHGVKFITVMLRVLRTINRINCDPLPMWGKLPHKEIINRIQSQTELYNSWKEEIRCAIDVYGMRSEGVIELFHQYTLDSPESSYNNIRRSVAKESALTLKEFDKRYGKRAKEAYKEANKFMKITRKGGEPFN
;
A
#
# COMPACT_ATOMS: atom_id res chain seq x y z
N MET A 1 14.45 -17.23 0.65
CA MET A 1 14.48 -16.15 -0.36
C MET A 1 15.65 -15.24 -0.05
N ASP A 2 16.47 -14.84 -1.03
CA ASP A 2 17.61 -13.94 -0.77
C ASP A 2 17.11 -12.51 -0.44
N ILE A 3 17.48 -12.00 0.74
CA ILE A 3 17.11 -10.66 1.21
C ILE A 3 17.58 -9.56 0.26
N LYS A 4 18.75 -9.72 -0.37
CA LYS A 4 19.29 -8.72 -1.31
C LYS A 4 18.50 -8.71 -2.61
N GLN A 5 18.18 -9.88 -3.13
CA GLN A 5 17.33 -10.02 -4.31
C GLN A 5 15.96 -9.37 -4.05
N THR A 6 15.33 -9.73 -2.93
CA THR A 6 14.03 -9.18 -2.52
C THR A 6 14.08 -7.66 -2.39
N PHE A 7 15.13 -7.12 -1.75
CA PHE A 7 15.31 -5.68 -1.60
C PHE A 7 15.43 -4.98 -2.96
N ASN A 8 16.24 -5.51 -3.88
CA ASN A 8 16.41 -4.92 -5.21
C ASN A 8 15.10 -4.95 -6.00
N GLU A 9 14.34 -6.06 -5.95
CA GLU A 9 13.02 -6.14 -6.57
C GLU A 9 12.06 -5.07 -6.04
N LEU A 10 12.03 -4.86 -4.71
CA LEU A 10 11.16 -3.86 -4.09
C LEU A 10 11.59 -2.43 -4.43
N VAL A 11 12.90 -2.14 -4.45
CA VAL A 11 13.42 -0.85 -4.92
C VAL A 11 13.02 -0.61 -6.37
N ASP A 12 13.15 -1.62 -7.21
CA ASP A 12 12.85 -1.52 -8.63
C ASP A 12 11.40 -1.16 -8.94
N VAL A 13 10.47 -1.74 -8.18
CA VAL A 13 9.05 -1.56 -8.39
C VAL A 13 8.50 -0.32 -7.66
N TYR A 14 8.89 -0.12 -6.41
CA TYR A 14 8.20 0.84 -5.52
C TYR A 14 9.02 2.10 -5.21
N PHE A 15 10.34 2.03 -5.38
CA PHE A 15 11.26 3.12 -5.07
C PHE A 15 12.33 3.29 -6.17
N PRO A 16 11.95 3.38 -7.45
CA PRO A 16 12.91 3.41 -8.55
C PRO A 16 13.88 4.59 -8.44
N GLU A 17 13.49 5.66 -7.76
CA GLU A 17 14.35 6.80 -7.48
C GLU A 17 15.58 6.45 -6.63
N LEU A 18 15.57 5.34 -5.88
CA LEU A 18 16.69 4.89 -5.04
C LEU A 18 17.73 4.06 -5.82
N LYS A 19 17.42 3.66 -7.07
CA LYS A 19 18.39 2.94 -7.92
C LYS A 19 19.66 3.77 -8.12
N GLY A 20 20.80 3.10 -8.06
CA GLY A 20 22.11 3.75 -8.23
C GLY A 20 22.55 4.64 -7.07
N GLN A 21 21.72 4.83 -6.03
CA GLN A 21 22.11 5.65 -4.86
C GLN A 21 22.91 4.86 -3.81
N GLY A 22 23.25 3.60 -4.07
CA GLY A 22 24.08 2.80 -3.17
C GLY A 22 23.38 2.36 -1.87
N TRP A 23 22.04 2.29 -1.87
CA TRP A 23 21.29 1.69 -0.76
C TRP A 23 21.57 0.20 -0.62
N ARG A 24 21.64 -0.30 0.62
CA ARG A 24 21.97 -1.70 0.93
C ARG A 24 21.05 -2.24 2.01
N VAL A 25 20.83 -3.55 1.98
CA VAL A 25 20.14 -4.29 3.04
C VAL A 25 21.09 -5.28 3.72
N ARG A 26 20.96 -5.46 5.05
CA ARG A 26 21.68 -6.48 5.82
C ARG A 26 20.79 -7.10 6.88
N VAL A 27 21.05 -8.38 7.18
CA VAL A 27 20.47 -9.03 8.36
C VAL A 27 21.30 -8.67 9.58
N GLN A 28 20.63 -8.23 10.65
CA GLN A 28 21.24 -7.95 11.95
C GLN A 28 20.36 -8.54 13.07
N PRO A 29 20.82 -9.59 13.79
CA PRO A 29 20.01 -10.30 14.79
C PRO A 29 19.64 -9.51 16.05
N ASN A 30 20.32 -8.38 16.29
CA ASN A 30 20.12 -7.56 17.48
C ASN A 30 19.93 -6.10 17.07
N LEU A 31 18.65 -5.70 16.99
CA LEU A 31 18.20 -4.34 16.70
C LEU A 31 17.42 -3.74 17.88
N SER A 32 17.82 -4.05 19.12
CA SER A 32 17.19 -3.51 20.34
C SER A 32 15.66 -3.72 20.38
N GLY A 33 15.22 -4.94 20.02
CA GLY A 33 13.80 -5.31 19.96
C GLY A 33 13.06 -4.90 18.68
N LYS A 34 13.71 -4.21 17.73
CA LYS A 34 13.10 -3.85 16.45
C LYS A 34 13.17 -5.00 15.44
N ALA A 35 12.14 -5.08 14.60
CA ALA A 35 12.11 -5.96 13.43
C ALA A 35 13.00 -5.42 12.29
N GLY A 36 13.08 -4.11 12.13
CA GLY A 36 13.92 -3.46 11.13
C GLY A 36 14.42 -2.09 11.57
N GLU A 37 15.41 -1.56 10.85
CA GLU A 37 15.92 -0.21 11.05
C GLU A 37 16.48 0.38 9.75
N CYS A 38 15.91 1.49 9.29
CA CYS A 38 16.47 2.30 8.22
C CYS A 38 17.46 3.38 8.74
N ARG A 39 18.75 3.21 8.43
CA ARG A 39 19.83 4.16 8.68
C ARG A 39 20.10 5.01 7.44
N ARG A 40 19.35 6.10 7.29
CA ARG A 40 19.38 6.98 6.09
C ARG A 40 20.76 7.52 5.76
N GLU A 41 21.50 7.97 6.76
CA GLU A 41 22.83 8.55 6.56
C GLU A 41 23.84 7.54 6.02
N LYS A 42 23.64 6.27 6.36
CA LYS A 42 24.47 5.15 5.87
C LYS A 42 23.86 4.47 4.65
N ARG A 43 22.70 4.94 4.16
CA ARG A 43 21.89 4.33 3.09
C ARG A 43 21.72 2.82 3.30
N MET A 44 21.36 2.44 4.53
CA MET A 44 21.35 1.05 4.95
C MET A 44 20.04 0.70 5.63
N ILE A 45 19.44 -0.42 5.24
CA ILE A 45 18.31 -1.04 5.92
C ILE A 45 18.81 -2.30 6.62
N LEU A 46 18.51 -2.40 7.90
CA LEU A 46 18.83 -3.54 8.74
C LEU A 46 17.56 -4.30 9.04
N ILE A 47 17.62 -5.62 8.96
CA ILE A 47 16.48 -6.49 9.20
C ILE A 47 16.86 -7.52 10.24
N ASN A 48 16.02 -7.65 11.26
CA ASN A 48 16.13 -8.72 12.22
C ASN A 48 15.28 -9.92 11.76
N HIS A 49 15.95 -10.91 11.16
CA HIS A 49 15.31 -12.10 10.61
C HIS A 49 14.82 -13.09 11.69
N THR A 50 15.05 -12.82 12.98
CA THR A 50 14.54 -13.67 14.08
C THR A 50 13.09 -13.33 14.46
N ILE A 51 12.55 -12.22 13.96
CA ILE A 51 11.17 -11.82 14.20
C ILE A 51 10.33 -12.36 13.04
N ASP A 52 9.36 -13.22 13.36
CA ASP A 52 8.42 -13.87 12.43
C ASP A 52 7.45 -12.85 11.82
N LYS A 53 7.98 -12.09 10.86
CA LYS A 53 7.24 -11.13 10.04
C LYS A 53 7.56 -11.41 8.58
N ASP A 54 6.56 -11.24 7.72
CA ASP A 54 6.77 -11.28 6.27
C ASP A 54 7.89 -10.29 5.88
N LEU A 55 8.97 -10.86 5.32
CA LEU A 55 10.17 -10.12 4.95
C LEU A 55 9.87 -9.00 3.95
N ARG A 56 8.96 -9.22 3.01
CA ARG A 56 8.61 -8.21 2.00
C ARG A 56 7.92 -7.03 2.65
N THR A 57 6.95 -7.30 3.52
CA THR A 57 6.24 -6.29 4.32
C THR A 57 7.20 -5.45 5.16
N LEU A 58 8.10 -6.11 5.87
CA LEU A 58 9.08 -5.44 6.70
C LEU A 58 10.05 -4.59 5.88
N LEU A 59 10.55 -5.10 4.75
CA LEU A 59 11.41 -4.32 3.85
C LEU A 59 10.71 -3.11 3.26
N LEU A 60 9.45 -3.23 2.86
CA LEU A 60 8.65 -2.11 2.35
C LEU A 60 8.44 -1.03 3.42
N HIS A 61 8.22 -1.43 4.67
CA HIS A 61 8.09 -0.51 5.81
C HIS A 61 9.40 0.27 6.00
N GLU A 62 10.54 -0.44 6.08
CA GLU A 62 11.85 0.22 6.22
C GLU A 62 12.23 1.07 5.00
N LEU A 63 11.81 0.69 3.79
CA LEU A 63 12.00 1.50 2.59
C LEU A 63 11.21 2.82 2.64
N CYS A 64 10.04 2.86 3.30
CA CYS A 64 9.31 4.10 3.50
C CYS A 64 10.12 5.11 4.36
N HIS A 65 10.91 4.61 5.31
CA HIS A 65 11.82 5.44 6.11
C HIS A 65 12.96 6.07 5.31
N THR A 66 13.27 5.62 4.10
CA THR A 66 14.24 6.31 3.24
C THR A 66 13.82 7.76 2.95
N LYS A 67 12.50 8.02 2.98
CA LYS A 67 11.88 9.32 2.72
C LYS A 67 11.39 10.03 3.98
N ALA A 68 11.22 9.33 5.10
CA ALA A 68 10.62 9.87 6.33
C ALA A 68 11.37 9.44 7.61
N LEU A 69 11.52 10.36 8.56
CA LEU A 69 12.28 10.14 9.80
C LEU A 69 11.51 9.37 10.89
N GLY A 70 10.20 9.24 10.76
CA GLY A 70 9.31 8.53 11.68
C GLY A 70 7.96 8.29 11.01
N HIS A 71 7.00 7.67 11.69
CA HIS A 71 5.67 7.32 11.14
C HIS A 71 4.71 8.52 10.98
N GLY A 72 5.26 9.71 10.81
CA GLY A 72 4.49 10.91 10.54
C GLY A 72 3.90 10.92 9.14
N VAL A 73 3.19 11.98 8.82
CA VAL A 73 2.43 12.09 7.56
C VAL A 73 3.24 11.81 6.28
N LYS A 74 4.54 12.13 6.27
CA LYS A 74 5.42 11.86 5.13
C LYS A 74 5.64 10.36 4.91
N PHE A 75 5.76 9.59 5.99
CA PHE A 75 5.87 8.13 5.93
C PHE A 75 4.60 7.53 5.34
N ILE A 76 3.46 8.03 5.80
CA ILE A 76 2.14 7.55 5.42
C ILE A 76 1.83 7.87 3.95
N THR A 77 2.17 9.08 3.48
CA THR A 77 2.09 9.39 2.04
C THR A 77 2.92 8.43 1.19
N VAL A 78 4.09 8.01 1.67
CA VAL A 78 4.95 7.05 0.96
C VAL A 78 4.37 5.63 1.01
N MET A 79 3.84 5.20 2.15
CA MET A 79 3.11 3.93 2.25
C MET A 79 1.89 3.89 1.32
N LEU A 80 1.07 4.94 1.31
CA LEU A 80 -0.07 5.06 0.40
C LEU A 80 0.36 5.02 -1.07
N ARG A 81 1.53 5.58 -1.41
CA ARG A 81 2.11 5.46 -2.77
C ARG A 81 2.46 3.99 -3.07
N VAL A 82 3.08 3.28 -2.14
CA VAL A 82 3.39 1.85 -2.28
C VAL A 82 2.10 1.04 -2.49
N LEU A 83 1.08 1.26 -1.66
CA LEU A 83 -0.22 0.60 -1.78
C LEU A 83 -0.92 0.92 -3.10
N ARG A 84 -0.84 2.17 -3.59
CA ARG A 84 -1.36 2.51 -4.92
C ARG A 84 -0.61 1.82 -6.04
N THR A 85 0.71 1.70 -5.94
CA THR A 85 1.49 0.94 -6.94
C THR A 85 1.06 -0.53 -6.92
N ILE A 86 0.83 -1.10 -5.74
CA ILE A 86 0.26 -2.44 -5.58
C ILE A 86 -1.13 -2.53 -6.24
N ASN A 87 -2.03 -1.60 -5.93
CA ASN A 87 -3.39 -1.58 -6.49
C ASN A 87 -3.38 -1.37 -8.01
N ARG A 88 -2.50 -0.52 -8.55
CA ARG A 88 -2.35 -0.33 -10.00
C ARG A 88 -1.82 -1.59 -10.68
N ILE A 89 -0.84 -2.24 -10.08
CA ILE A 89 -0.31 -3.53 -10.55
C ILE A 89 -1.43 -4.60 -10.56
N ASN A 90 -2.39 -4.50 -9.64
CA ASN A 90 -3.56 -5.38 -9.56
C ASN A 90 -4.69 -5.00 -10.55
N CYS A 91 -4.80 -3.74 -10.95
CA CYS A 91 -5.89 -3.22 -11.81
C CYS A 91 -5.52 -3.10 -13.29
N ASP A 92 -4.25 -2.84 -13.60
CA ASP A 92 -3.69 -2.96 -14.93
C ASP A 92 -2.85 -4.23 -14.94
N PRO A 93 -3.23 -5.28 -15.70
CA PRO A 93 -2.33 -6.40 -15.89
C PRO A 93 -1.08 -5.83 -16.55
N LEU A 94 0.00 -5.69 -15.79
CA LEU A 94 1.30 -5.38 -16.37
C LEU A 94 1.50 -6.38 -17.52
N PRO A 95 2.10 -5.99 -18.66
CA PRO A 95 2.38 -6.91 -19.77
C PRO A 95 3.24 -8.14 -19.35
N MET A 96 3.74 -8.15 -18.11
CA MET A 96 4.45 -9.26 -17.46
C MET A 96 3.54 -10.28 -16.76
N TRP A 97 2.31 -9.92 -16.36
CA TRP A 97 1.40 -10.79 -15.59
C TRP A 97 0.74 -11.85 -16.46
N GLY A 98 0.48 -11.54 -17.73
CA GLY A 98 -0.02 -12.51 -18.71
C GLY A 98 0.94 -13.66 -19.02
N LYS A 99 2.18 -13.62 -18.49
CA LYS A 99 3.18 -14.69 -18.60
C LYS A 99 3.41 -15.46 -17.31
N LEU A 100 2.79 -15.04 -16.20
CA LEU A 100 2.94 -15.71 -14.90
C LEU A 100 1.85 -16.78 -14.73
N PRO A 101 2.18 -17.93 -14.13
CA PRO A 101 1.19 -18.94 -13.78
C PRO A 101 0.11 -18.36 -12.86
N HIS A 102 -1.14 -18.78 -13.05
CA HIS A 102 -2.30 -18.29 -12.29
C HIS A 102 -2.12 -18.36 -10.77
N LYS A 103 -1.50 -19.44 -10.28
CA LYS A 103 -1.14 -19.64 -8.86
C LYS A 103 -0.20 -18.55 -8.33
N GLU A 104 0.74 -18.08 -9.15
CA GLU A 104 1.68 -17.03 -8.77
C GLU A 104 1.00 -15.65 -8.73
N ILE A 105 0.02 -15.42 -9.59
CA ILE A 105 -0.83 -14.22 -9.57
C ILE A 105 -1.66 -14.20 -8.28
N ILE A 106 -2.32 -15.32 -7.93
CA ILE A 106 -3.12 -15.46 -6.70
C ILE A 106 -2.27 -15.26 -5.45
N ASN A 107 -1.10 -15.90 -5.36
CA ASN A 107 -0.18 -15.72 -4.24
C ASN A 107 0.29 -14.26 -4.10
N ARG A 108 0.54 -13.58 -5.22
CA ARG A 108 0.91 -12.16 -5.21
C ARG A 108 -0.23 -11.28 -4.72
N ILE A 109 -1.46 -11.53 -5.16
CA ILE A 109 -2.67 -10.83 -4.68
C ILE A 109 -2.84 -11.05 -3.16
N GLN A 110 -2.78 -12.30 -2.69
CA GLN A 110 -2.90 -12.63 -1.27
C GLN A 110 -1.82 -11.94 -0.41
N SER A 111 -0.55 -12.03 -0.82
CA SER A 111 0.56 -11.37 -0.10
C SER A 111 0.40 -9.84 -0.03
N GLN A 112 -0.25 -9.24 -1.03
CA GLN A 112 -0.50 -7.80 -1.08
C GLN A 112 -1.71 -7.40 -0.24
N THR A 113 -2.75 -8.23 -0.18
CA THR A 113 -3.88 -8.07 0.74
C THR A 113 -3.41 -8.19 2.20
N GLU A 114 -2.51 -9.13 2.50
CA GLU A 114 -1.88 -9.26 3.82
C GLU A 114 -1.04 -8.05 4.18
N LEU A 115 -0.23 -7.53 3.24
CA LEU A 115 0.51 -6.28 3.40
C LEU A 115 -0.42 -5.10 3.71
N TYR A 116 -1.52 -4.96 2.96
CA TYR A 116 -2.50 -3.92 3.19
C TYR A 116 -3.13 -4.03 4.59
N ASN A 117 -3.56 -5.22 4.98
CA ASN A 117 -4.16 -5.47 6.30
C ASN A 117 -3.17 -5.20 7.44
N SER A 118 -1.90 -5.54 7.25
CA SER A 118 -0.80 -5.24 8.18
C SER A 118 -0.60 -3.73 8.36
N TRP A 119 -0.84 -2.94 7.32
CA TRP A 119 -0.61 -1.49 7.31
C TRP A 119 -1.86 -0.66 7.58
N LYS A 120 -3.06 -1.26 7.55
CA LYS A 120 -4.34 -0.59 7.72
C LYS A 120 -4.40 0.20 9.04
N GLU A 121 -3.86 -0.36 10.12
CA GLU A 121 -3.84 0.29 11.43
C GLU A 121 -2.85 1.46 11.50
N GLU A 122 -1.68 1.35 10.87
CA GLU A 122 -0.72 2.46 10.77
C GLU A 122 -1.31 3.62 9.93
N ILE A 123 -2.05 3.28 8.87
CA ILE A 123 -2.75 4.24 8.02
C ILE A 123 -3.91 4.89 8.78
N ARG A 124 -4.69 4.12 9.54
CA ARG A 124 -5.79 4.63 10.37
C ARG A 124 -5.28 5.58 11.47
N CYS A 125 -4.28 5.16 12.24
CA CYS A 125 -3.63 6.01 13.25
C CYS A 125 -3.09 7.30 12.64
N ALA A 126 -2.54 7.25 11.43
CA ALA A 126 -2.05 8.44 10.76
C ALA A 126 -3.14 9.37 10.22
N ILE A 127 -4.25 8.79 9.77
CA ILE A 127 -5.46 9.53 9.38
C ILE A 127 -6.01 10.28 10.61
N ASP A 128 -6.06 9.61 11.76
CA ASP A 128 -6.56 10.16 13.03
C ASP A 128 -5.63 11.23 13.61
N VAL A 129 -4.31 11.02 13.57
CA VAL A 129 -3.32 11.91 14.22
C VAL A 129 -2.95 13.13 13.37
N TYR A 130 -2.93 13.02 12.04
CA TYR A 130 -2.31 14.04 11.19
C TYR A 130 -3.26 14.85 10.32
N GLY A 131 -4.56 14.60 10.40
CA GLY A 131 -5.57 15.27 9.59
C GLY A 131 -5.47 14.85 8.12
N MET A 132 -6.55 14.27 7.61
CA MET A 132 -6.57 13.61 6.30
C MET A 132 -5.98 14.46 5.17
N ARG A 133 -4.80 14.06 4.69
CA ARG A 133 -4.29 14.50 3.39
C ARG A 133 -5.22 13.97 2.30
N SER A 134 -5.31 14.71 1.19
CA SER A 134 -6.14 14.38 0.02
C SER A 134 -6.02 12.94 -0.49
N GLU A 135 -4.89 12.30 -0.20
CA GLU A 135 -4.58 10.95 -0.63
C GLU A 135 -5.18 9.88 0.26
N GLY A 136 -5.25 10.11 1.57
CA GLY A 136 -5.89 9.19 2.51
C GLY A 136 -7.41 9.15 2.31
N VAL A 137 -8.03 10.28 1.97
CA VAL A 137 -9.48 10.33 1.68
C VAL A 137 -9.84 9.50 0.45
N ILE A 138 -9.00 9.56 -0.59
CA ILE A 138 -9.21 8.77 -1.80
C ILE A 138 -8.94 7.27 -1.55
N GLU A 139 -7.96 6.94 -0.72
CA GLU A 139 -7.70 5.54 -0.35
C GLU A 139 -8.85 4.96 0.48
N LEU A 140 -9.37 5.72 1.45
CA LEU A 140 -10.55 5.35 2.22
C LEU A 140 -11.74 5.11 1.29
N PHE A 141 -11.92 5.98 0.29
CA PHE A 141 -12.96 5.84 -0.72
C PHE A 141 -12.80 4.55 -1.54
N HIS A 142 -11.57 4.26 -1.97
CA HIS A 142 -11.25 3.06 -2.71
C HIS A 142 -11.55 1.80 -1.87
N GLN A 143 -11.13 1.81 -0.61
CA GLN A 143 -11.36 0.70 0.32
C GLN A 143 -12.84 0.43 0.57
N TYR A 144 -13.63 1.46 0.87
CA TYR A 144 -15.07 1.32 1.03
C TYR A 144 -15.76 0.79 -0.23
N THR A 145 -15.20 1.06 -1.41
CA THR A 145 -15.71 0.50 -2.68
C THR A 145 -15.37 -0.98 -2.83
N LEU A 146 -14.21 -1.41 -2.34
CA LEU A 146 -13.81 -2.83 -2.36
C LEU A 146 -14.52 -3.66 -1.28
N ASP A 147 -14.68 -3.11 -0.08
CA ASP A 147 -15.34 -3.77 1.06
C ASP A 147 -16.85 -3.89 0.89
N SER A 148 -17.45 -3.06 0.04
CA SER A 148 -18.89 -3.05 -0.22
C SER A 148 -19.16 -2.77 -1.70
N PRO A 149 -18.83 -3.72 -2.60
CA PRO A 149 -18.89 -3.52 -4.06
C PRO A 149 -20.31 -3.31 -4.61
N GLU A 150 -21.34 -3.71 -3.85
CA GLU A 150 -22.75 -3.42 -4.09
C GLU A 150 -23.18 -2.01 -3.66
N SER A 151 -22.37 -1.32 -2.85
CA SER A 151 -22.68 0.02 -2.39
C SER A 151 -22.53 1.04 -3.51
N SER A 152 -23.55 1.90 -3.66
CA SER A 152 -23.49 2.99 -4.62
C SER A 152 -22.38 3.99 -4.26
N TYR A 153 -21.85 4.68 -5.29
CA TYR A 153 -20.93 5.81 -5.13
C TYR A 153 -21.41 6.81 -4.07
N ASN A 154 -22.72 7.12 -4.04
CA ASN A 154 -23.28 8.09 -3.10
C ASN A 154 -23.24 7.60 -1.65
N ASN A 155 -23.41 6.29 -1.41
CA ASN A 155 -23.35 5.71 -0.07
C ASN A 155 -21.90 5.67 0.45
N ILE A 156 -20.96 5.26 -0.41
CA ILE A 156 -19.53 5.28 -0.09
C ILE A 156 -19.08 6.72 0.16
N ARG A 157 -19.49 7.67 -0.70
CA ARG A 157 -19.21 9.09 -0.52
C ARG A 157 -19.68 9.64 0.82
N ARG A 158 -20.90 9.30 1.25
CA ARG A 158 -21.43 9.75 2.55
C ARG A 158 -20.60 9.19 3.70
N SER A 159 -20.25 7.91 3.64
CA SER A 159 -19.48 7.24 4.69
C SER A 159 -18.07 7.84 4.80
N VAL A 160 -17.39 8.00 3.66
CA VAL A 160 -16.04 8.59 3.61
C VAL A 160 -16.05 10.05 4.05
N ALA A 161 -17.03 10.85 3.61
CA ALA A 161 -17.13 12.26 4.04
C ALA A 161 -17.35 12.37 5.55
N LYS A 162 -18.21 11.51 6.12
CA LYS A 162 -18.45 11.43 7.57
C LYS A 162 -17.17 11.05 8.33
N GLU A 163 -16.49 10.00 7.90
CA GLU A 163 -15.24 9.53 8.52
C GLU A 163 -14.10 10.55 8.36
N SER A 164 -14.13 11.34 7.29
CA SER A 164 -13.18 12.42 7.06
C SER A 164 -13.50 13.72 7.79
N ALA A 165 -14.56 13.76 8.61
CA ALA A 165 -15.08 14.97 9.24
C ALA A 165 -15.31 16.14 8.25
N LEU A 166 -15.81 15.83 7.04
CA LEU A 166 -16.10 16.81 6.00
C LEU A 166 -17.61 16.86 5.73
N THR A 167 -18.12 18.05 5.39
CA THR A 167 -19.41 18.12 4.72
C THR A 167 -19.31 17.52 3.32
N LEU A 168 -20.43 17.03 2.77
CA LEU A 168 -20.46 16.52 1.39
C LEU A 168 -20.00 17.57 0.36
N LYS A 169 -20.32 18.85 0.60
CA LYS A 169 -19.92 19.96 -0.27
C LYS A 169 -18.41 20.17 -0.25
N GLU A 170 -17.78 20.11 0.92
CA GLU A 170 -16.33 20.22 1.05
C GLU A 170 -15.61 19.01 0.46
N PHE A 171 -16.16 17.81 0.67
CA PHE A 171 -15.68 16.59 0.05
C PHE A 171 -15.70 16.71 -1.48
N ASP A 172 -16.84 17.08 -2.08
CA ASP A 172 -16.96 17.19 -3.53
C ASP A 172 -16.02 18.25 -4.10
N LYS A 173 -15.89 19.40 -3.43
CA LYS A 173 -14.98 20.48 -3.82
C LYS A 173 -13.52 20.03 -3.83
N ARG A 174 -13.09 19.24 -2.84
CA ARG A 174 -11.69 18.84 -2.66
C ARG A 174 -11.34 17.55 -3.43
N TYR A 175 -12.29 16.62 -3.53
CA TYR A 175 -12.02 15.22 -3.91
C TYR A 175 -12.98 14.65 -4.95
N GLY A 176 -14.08 15.32 -5.30
CA GLY A 176 -15.17 14.74 -6.09
C GLY A 176 -14.75 14.13 -7.42
N LYS A 177 -13.79 14.75 -8.14
CA LYS A 177 -13.25 14.20 -9.39
C LYS A 177 -12.47 12.91 -9.14
N ARG A 178 -11.51 12.96 -8.22
CA ARG A 178 -10.63 11.82 -7.88
C ARG A 178 -11.39 10.68 -7.22
N ALA A 179 -12.43 10.96 -6.42
CA ALA A 179 -13.28 9.97 -5.81
C ALA A 179 -14.10 9.19 -6.86
N LYS A 180 -14.62 9.89 -7.89
CA LYS A 180 -15.29 9.23 -9.03
C LYS A 180 -14.35 8.34 -9.83
N GLU A 181 -13.10 8.79 -10.02
CA GLU A 181 -12.06 7.99 -10.69
C GLU A 181 -11.74 6.73 -9.87
N ALA A 182 -11.46 6.88 -8.57
CA ALA A 182 -11.20 5.75 -7.66
C ALA A 182 -12.36 4.75 -7.59
N TYR A 183 -13.60 5.24 -7.55
CA TYR A 183 -14.79 4.38 -7.58
C TYR A 183 -14.90 3.56 -8.87
N LYS A 184 -14.59 4.17 -10.02
CA LYS A 184 -14.59 3.47 -11.32
C LYS A 184 -13.47 2.45 -11.40
N GLU A 185 -12.28 2.79 -10.92
CA GLU A 185 -11.12 1.90 -10.87
C GLU A 185 -11.42 0.66 -10.01
N ALA A 186 -11.90 0.86 -8.76
CA ALA A 186 -12.28 -0.23 -7.87
C ALA A 186 -13.37 -1.13 -8.47
N ASN A 187 -14.42 -0.55 -9.06
CA ASN A 187 -15.48 -1.34 -9.70
C ASN A 187 -15.00 -2.09 -10.96
N LYS A 188 -14.06 -1.52 -11.72
CA LYS A 188 -13.42 -2.19 -12.85
C LYS A 188 -12.62 -3.39 -12.35
N PHE A 189 -11.86 -3.23 -11.27
CA PHE A 189 -11.13 -4.31 -10.61
C PHE A 189 -12.07 -5.44 -10.18
N MET A 190 -13.16 -5.11 -9.47
CA MET A 190 -14.15 -6.11 -9.03
C MET A 190 -14.83 -6.86 -10.19
N LYS A 191 -14.99 -6.22 -11.35
CA LYS A 191 -15.51 -6.91 -12.56
C LYS A 191 -14.50 -7.86 -13.18
N ILE A 192 -13.21 -7.54 -13.11
CA ILE A 192 -12.13 -8.41 -13.62
C ILE A 192 -11.99 -9.63 -12.71
N THR A 193 -11.96 -9.44 -11.38
CA THR A 193 -11.87 -10.54 -10.41
C THR A 193 -13.09 -11.47 -10.47
N ARG A 194 -14.31 -10.94 -10.62
CA ARG A 194 -15.52 -11.75 -10.81
C ARG A 194 -15.56 -12.55 -12.12
N LYS A 195 -14.86 -12.12 -13.17
CA LYS A 195 -14.80 -12.83 -14.47
C LYS A 195 -13.69 -13.89 -14.54
N GLY A 196 -12.82 -13.99 -13.54
CA GLY A 196 -11.64 -14.86 -13.51
C GLY A 196 -11.76 -16.16 -12.69
N GLY A 197 -12.91 -16.46 -12.06
CA GLY A 197 -13.07 -17.63 -11.19
C GLY A 197 -12.58 -17.36 -9.75
N GLU A 198 -13.40 -17.78 -8.79
CA GLU A 198 -13.46 -17.42 -7.36
C GLU A 198 -12.16 -17.64 -6.53
N PRO A 199 -11.98 -16.90 -5.42
CA PRO A 199 -12.67 -17.23 -4.17
C PRO A 199 -13.30 -16.01 -3.48
N PHE A 200 -14.62 -15.92 -3.50
CA PHE A 200 -15.42 -15.70 -2.29
C PHE A 200 -16.75 -16.45 -2.50
N ASN A 201 -16.78 -17.63 -1.86
CA ASN A 201 -17.78 -18.70 -1.84
C ASN A 201 -17.69 -19.76 -2.94
#